data_AF-A0A5C3P651-F1
#
_entry.id   AF-A0A5C3P651-F1
#
_cell.length_a   1.000
_cell.length_b   1.000
_cell.length_c   1.000
_cell.angle_alpha   90.00
_cell.angle_beta   90.00
_cell.angle_gamma   90.00
#
_symmetry.space_group_name_H-M   'P 1'
#
loop_
_entity.id
_entity.type
_entity.pdbx_description
1 polymer ?
#
loop_
_entity_poly.entity_id
_entity_poly.type
_entity_poly.pdbx_seq_one_letter_code
_entity_poly.pdbx_strand_id
1 'polypeptide(L)'
;MRFSLSVVLAMAASVLAQGDPIVIDTPASAVQCQTTLVTWTGGVAPFNLSIVHDRTAEHYNGLTERTFAWNTDLPANTDLFFFIIDSTSHTGQSSLFLIQPSEDSSCL
;
A
#
# COMPACT_ATOMS: atom_id res chain seq x y z
N MET A 1 -7.21 -32.74 -56.60
CA MET A 1 -8.01 -31.82 -55.76
C MET A 1 -7.32 -31.68 -54.43
N ARG A 2 -6.92 -30.45 -54.09
CA ARG A 2 -6.24 -30.06 -52.85
C ARG A 2 -7.29 -29.87 -51.76
N PHE A 3 -7.07 -30.38 -50.55
CA PHE A 3 -7.76 -29.90 -49.36
C PHE A 3 -6.76 -29.87 -48.20
N SER A 4 -6.12 -28.72 -48.02
CA SER A 4 -5.41 -28.38 -46.78
C SER A 4 -6.42 -27.78 -45.82
N LEU A 5 -6.66 -28.45 -44.70
CA LEU A 5 -7.50 -27.96 -43.61
C LEU A 5 -6.59 -27.28 -42.57
N SER A 6 -6.45 -25.96 -42.66
CA SER A 6 -5.75 -25.17 -41.63
C SER A 6 -6.73 -24.85 -40.50
N VAL A 7 -6.56 -25.52 -39.36
CA VAL A 7 -7.26 -25.16 -38.11
C VAL A 7 -6.60 -23.90 -37.55
N VAL A 8 -7.33 -22.79 -37.53
CA VAL A 8 -6.90 -21.54 -36.90
C VAL A 8 -7.30 -21.60 -35.42
N LEU A 9 -6.32 -21.76 -34.53
CA LEU A 9 -6.52 -21.69 -33.09
C LEU A 9 -6.62 -20.22 -32.68
N ALA A 10 -7.82 -19.75 -32.34
CA ALA A 10 -8.02 -18.40 -31.79
C ALA A 10 -7.52 -18.37 -30.34
N MET A 11 -6.40 -17.68 -30.08
CA MET A 11 -6.00 -17.35 -28.72
C MET A 11 -6.91 -16.23 -28.22
N ALA A 12 -7.87 -16.56 -27.37
CA ALA A 12 -8.59 -15.57 -26.57
C ALA A 12 -7.61 -15.03 -25.52
N ALA A 13 -7.07 -13.84 -25.75
CA ALA A 13 -6.29 -13.12 -24.75
C ALA A 13 -7.25 -12.67 -23.64
N SER A 14 -7.32 -13.44 -22.55
CA SER A 14 -7.92 -12.96 -21.31
C SER A 14 -7.00 -11.88 -20.73
N VAL A 15 -7.35 -10.62 -20.97
CA VAL A 15 -6.75 -9.50 -20.24
C VAL A 15 -7.16 -9.67 -18.78
N LEU A 16 -6.25 -10.15 -17.94
CA LEU A 16 -6.40 -10.01 -16.50
C LEU A 16 -6.46 -8.50 -16.24
N ALA A 17 -7.51 -8.04 -15.55
CA ALA A 17 -7.54 -6.70 -15.00
C ALA A 17 -6.41 -6.59 -13.97
N GLN A 18 -5.19 -6.32 -14.46
CA GLN A 18 -4.07 -5.93 -13.63
C GLN A 18 -4.50 -4.61 -13.00
N GLY A 19 -4.77 -4.61 -11.69
CA GLY A 19 -5.13 -3.38 -10.98
C GLY A 19 -4.10 -2.30 -11.26
N ASP A 20 -4.53 -1.05 -11.31
CA ASP A 20 -3.61 0.08 -11.50
C ASP A 20 -2.47 0.02 -10.47
N PRO A 21 -1.24 0.46 -10.80
CA PRO A 21 -0.13 0.46 -9.85
C PRO A 21 -0.51 1.14 -8.53
N ILE A 22 -0.13 0.54 -7.40
CA ILE A 22 -0.39 1.13 -6.09
C ILE A 22 0.57 2.30 -5.87
N VAL A 23 0.03 3.49 -5.62
CA VAL A 23 0.80 4.69 -5.29
C VAL A 23 0.34 5.22 -3.94
N ILE A 24 1.25 5.30 -2.97
CA ILE A 24 0.98 5.84 -1.63
C ILE A 24 1.35 7.32 -1.61
N ASP A 25 0.42 8.16 -1.18
CA ASP A 25 0.71 9.57 -0.93
C ASP A 25 1.56 9.66 0.34
N THR A 26 2.86 9.86 0.15
CA THR A 26 3.79 9.97 1.29
C THR A 26 3.39 11.22 2.10
N PRO A 27 3.06 11.09 3.40
CA PRO A 27 2.70 12.25 4.20
C PRO A 27 3.86 13.24 4.26
N ALA A 28 3.56 14.53 4.12
CA ALA A 28 4.57 15.58 4.30
C ALA A 28 5.11 15.63 5.75
N SER A 29 4.30 15.20 6.72
CA SER A 29 4.66 15.12 8.13
C SER A 29 3.70 14.19 8.89
N ALA A 30 4.26 13.21 9.61
CA ALA A 30 3.56 12.51 10.69
C ALA A 30 4.04 13.09 12.02
N VAL A 31 3.15 13.44 12.94
CA VAL A 31 3.51 14.06 14.24
C VAL A 31 3.22 13.07 15.35
N GLN A 32 4.17 12.89 16.28
CA GLN A 32 4.02 11.99 17.42
C GLN A 32 2.69 12.24 18.16
N CYS A 33 1.95 11.17 18.44
CA CYS A 33 0.65 11.18 19.11
C CYS A 33 -0.44 11.99 18.43
N GLN A 34 -0.32 12.21 17.12
CA GLN A 34 -1.38 12.77 16.29
C GLN A 34 -1.83 11.77 15.25
N THR A 35 -3.04 11.97 14.73
CA THR A 35 -3.55 11.15 13.63
C THR A 35 -2.89 11.56 12.32
N THR A 36 -2.19 10.61 11.70
CA THR A 36 -1.69 10.71 10.33
C THR A 36 -2.65 10.01 9.38
N LEU A 37 -3.13 10.73 8.37
CA LEU A 37 -3.96 10.14 7.32
C LEU A 37 -3.07 9.54 6.23
N VAL A 38 -3.17 8.22 6.05
CA VAL A 38 -2.52 7.49 4.97
C VAL A 38 -3.50 7.34 3.82
N THR A 39 -3.10 7.70 2.60
CA THR A 39 -3.92 7.54 1.39
C THR A 39 -3.12 6.88 0.27
N TRP A 40 -3.81 6.10 -0.56
CA TRP A 40 -3.21 5.50 -1.75
C TRP A 40 -4.20 5.41 -2.91
N THR A 41 -3.66 5.27 -4.12
CA THR A 41 -4.41 4.99 -5.35
C THR A 41 -3.99 3.64 -5.94
N GLY A 42 -4.78 3.10 -6.86
CA GLY A 42 -4.49 1.82 -7.54
C GLY A 42 -4.59 0.56 -6.68
N GLY A 43 -4.50 -0.61 -7.31
CA GLY A 43 -4.68 -1.93 -6.67
C GLY A 43 -6.13 -2.31 -6.38
N VAL A 44 -6.33 -3.53 -5.90
CA VAL A 44 -7.62 -4.19 -5.72
C VAL A 44 -7.81 -4.65 -4.27
N ALA A 45 -8.81 -4.08 -3.59
CA ALA A 45 -9.17 -4.46 -2.23
C ALA A 45 -9.48 -5.97 -2.11
N PRO A 46 -9.25 -6.60 -0.94
CA PRO A 46 -8.69 -6.02 0.28
C PRO A 46 -7.20 -5.66 0.20
N PHE A 47 -6.77 -4.72 1.04
CA PHE A 47 -5.39 -4.28 1.21
C PHE A 47 -4.84 -4.69 2.57
N ASN A 48 -3.55 -5.00 2.62
CA ASN A 48 -2.79 -5.14 3.84
C ASN A 48 -1.74 -4.02 3.88
N LEU A 49 -1.91 -3.11 4.83
CA LEU A 49 -0.98 -2.01 5.10
C LEU A 49 0.02 -2.45 6.17
N SER A 50 1.30 -2.17 5.94
CA SER A 50 2.38 -2.34 6.90
C SER A 50 3.07 -1.00 7.14
N ILE A 51 3.24 -0.63 8.40
CA ILE A 51 4.00 0.54 8.81
C ILE A 51 5.36 0.02 9.29
N VAL A 52 6.40 0.23 8.48
CA VAL A 52 7.71 -0.41 8.68
C VAL A 52 8.68 0.59 9.29
N HIS A 53 9.26 0.25 10.43
CA HIS A 53 10.24 1.05 11.16
C HIS A 53 11.19 0.10 11.92
N ASP A 54 12.45 0.48 12.19
CA ASP A 54 13.38 -0.25 13.07
C ASP A 54 13.49 -1.79 12.86
N ARG A 55 13.27 -2.26 11.62
CA ARG A 55 13.20 -3.70 11.24
C ARG A 55 11.99 -4.46 11.81
N THR A 56 11.02 -3.76 12.37
CA THR A 56 9.70 -4.24 12.78
C THR A 56 8.61 -3.65 11.88
N ALA A 57 7.38 -4.11 12.03
CA ALA A 57 6.23 -3.53 11.35
C ALA A 57 4.93 -3.70 12.14
N GLU A 58 4.10 -2.67 12.12
CA GLU A 58 2.68 -2.78 12.46
C GLU A 58 1.90 -3.23 11.21
N HIS A 59 0.91 -4.11 11.38
CA HIS A 59 0.16 -4.68 10.28
C HIS A 59 -1.35 -4.44 10.42
N TYR A 60 -1.95 -3.90 9.37
CA TYR A 60 -3.38 -3.62 9.25
C TYR A 60 -3.91 -4.36 8.03
N ASN A 61 -4.60 -5.48 8.26
CA ASN A 61 -5.03 -6.39 7.21
C ASN A 61 -6.51 -6.23 6.87
N GLY A 62 -6.88 -6.58 5.63
CA GLY A 62 -8.28 -6.62 5.22
C GLY A 62 -8.93 -5.24 5.03
N LEU A 63 -8.12 -4.20 4.80
CA LEU A 63 -8.63 -2.86 4.55
C LEU A 63 -9.38 -2.82 3.21
N THR A 64 -10.62 -2.32 3.22
CA THR A 64 -11.43 -2.16 2.00
C THR A 64 -11.34 -0.75 1.43
N GLU A 65 -11.08 0.22 2.30
CA GLU A 65 -10.90 1.62 1.93
C GLU A 65 -9.48 1.87 1.46
N ARG A 66 -9.31 3.00 0.74
CA ARG A 66 -8.01 3.48 0.24
C ARG A 66 -7.39 4.55 1.14
N THR A 67 -7.90 4.63 2.35
CA THR A 67 -7.46 5.56 3.37
C THR A 67 -7.41 4.85 4.71
N PHE A 68 -6.43 5.22 5.53
CA PHE A 68 -6.25 4.69 6.86
C PHE A 68 -5.82 5.80 7.82
N ALA A 69 -6.56 5.97 8.91
CA ALA A 69 -6.21 6.90 9.97
C ALA A 69 -5.31 6.19 10.97
N TRP A 70 -4.00 6.43 10.87
CA TRP A 70 -3.02 5.90 11.80
C TRP A 70 -2.85 6.87 12.97
N ASN A 71 -2.94 6.39 14.20
CA ASN A 71 -2.46 7.14 15.36
C ASN A 71 -0.95 6.99 15.37
N THR A 72 -0.19 8.07 15.15
CA THR A 72 1.28 8.02 15.08
C THR A 72 1.87 7.73 16.47
N ASP A 73 1.87 6.45 16.82
CA ASP A 73 2.23 5.84 18.11
C ASP A 73 3.69 5.39 18.16
N LEU A 74 4.54 6.13 17.45
CA LEU A 74 5.97 5.94 17.38
C LEU A 74 6.69 7.24 17.80
N PRO A 75 7.86 7.14 18.45
CA PRO A 75 8.54 8.31 18.96
C PRO A 75 9.07 9.22 17.84
N ALA A 76 9.22 10.50 18.16
CA ALA A 76 9.84 11.47 17.26
C ALA A 76 11.24 11.03 16.80
N ASN A 77 11.58 11.36 15.56
CA ASN A 77 12.80 10.93 14.87
C ASN A 77 12.89 9.43 14.53
N THR A 78 11.80 8.67 14.64
CA THR A 78 11.73 7.35 14.02
C THR A 78 11.60 7.50 12.49
N ASP A 79 12.52 6.86 11.76
CA ASP A 79 12.46 6.70 10.31
C ASP A 79 11.54 5.54 9.95
N LEU A 80 10.58 5.80 9.07
CA LEU A 80 9.63 4.78 8.62
C LEU A 80 9.19 4.96 7.17
N PHE A 81 8.53 3.93 6.66
CA PHE A 81 7.78 3.99 5.40
C PHE A 81 6.53 3.12 5.48
N PHE A 82 5.55 3.43 4.63
CA PHE A 82 4.36 2.61 4.46
C PHE A 82 4.55 1.65 3.30
N PHE A 83 4.06 0.42 3.47
CA PHE A 83 4.06 -0.62 2.47
C PHE A 83 2.67 -1.23 2.37
N ILE A 84 2.16 -1.40 1.16
CA ILE A 84 0.85 -1.99 0.90
C ILE A 84 1.02 -3.18 -0.03
N ILE A 85 0.30 -4.25 0.28
CA ILE A 85 0.03 -5.35 -0.66
C ILE A 85 -1.49 -5.51 -0.82
N ASP A 86 -1.95 -5.71 -2.05
CA ASP A 86 -3.36 -5.92 -2.35
C ASP A 86 -3.72 -7.40 -2.52
N SER A 87 -5.01 -7.68 -2.74
CA SER A 87 -5.52 -9.05 -2.93
C SER A 87 -5.02 -9.78 -4.17
N THR A 88 -4.44 -9.04 -5.11
CA THR A 88 -3.86 -9.54 -6.36
C THR A 88 -2.33 -9.61 -6.31
N SER A 89 -1.74 -9.43 -5.14
CA SER A 89 -0.29 -9.37 -4.90
C SER A 89 0.43 -8.17 -5.55
N HIS A 90 -0.29 -7.12 -5.95
CA HIS A 90 0.36 -5.85 -6.30
C HIS A 90 0.83 -5.15 -5.03
N THR A 91 1.96 -4.47 -5.14
CA THR A 91 2.59 -3.78 -4.01
C THR A 91 2.77 -2.29 -4.30
N GLY A 92 2.79 -1.50 -3.24
CA GLY A 92 3.14 -0.08 -3.27
C GLY A 92 3.92 0.29 -2.01
N GLN A 93 4.83 1.25 -2.14
CA GLN A 93 5.65 1.73 -1.03
C GLN A 93 5.73 3.26 -1.07
N SER A 94 5.66 3.89 0.10
CA SER A 94 5.94 5.33 0.22
C SER A 94 7.44 5.61 0.16
N SER A 95 7.80 6.89 0.09
CA SER A 95 9.15 7.30 0.45
C SER A 95 9.37 7.14 1.96
N LEU A 96 10.64 7.13 2.37
CA LEU A 96 11.03 7.14 3.78
C LEU A 96 10.88 8.55 4.35
N PHE A 97 10.34 8.66 5.57
CA PHE A 97 10.13 9.93 6.27
C PHE A 97 10.28 9.80 7.78
N LEU A 98 10.51 10.94 8.45
CA LEU A 98 10.71 11.05 9.89
C LEU A 98 9.44 11.53 10.61
N ILE A 99 9.18 10.95 11.78
CA ILE A 99 8.16 11.46 12.72
C ILE A 99 8.63 12.77 13.35
N GLN A 100 7.75 13.76 13.29
CA GLN A 100 7.95 15.07 13.88
C GLN A 100 7.68 15.05 15.38
N PRO A 101 8.42 15.86 16.16
CA PRO A 101 8.23 15.96 17.60
C PRO A 101 6.87 16.55 17.98
N SER A 102 6.41 16.16 19.17
CA SER A 102 5.20 16.66 19.83
C SER A 102 5.48 16.77 21.33
N GLU A 103 4.77 17.69 22.00
CA GLU A 103 4.75 17.76 23.47
C GLU A 103 3.88 16.65 24.08
N ASP A 104 3.11 15.95 23.26
CA ASP A 104 2.27 14.81 23.67
C ASP A 104 3.01 13.50 23.44
N SER A 105 3.12 12.69 24.51
CA SER A 105 3.68 11.34 24.51
C SER A 105 2.69 10.29 25.02
N SER A 106 1.40 10.62 25.11
CA SER A 106 0.36 9.74 25.67
C SER A 106 0.06 8.48 24.86
N CYS A 107 0.52 8.42 23.60
CA CYS A 107 0.33 7.31 22.68
C CYS A 107 1.51 6.32 22.62
N LEU A 108 2.64 6.63 23.25
CA LEU A 108 3.86 5.82 23.23
C LEU A 108 3.83 4.68 24.27
#